data_AF-A0A6N9JUX0-F1
#
_entry.id   AF-A0A6N9JUX0-F1
#
_cell.length_a   1.000
_cell.length_b   1.000
_cell.length_c   1.000
_cell.angle_alpha   90.00
_cell.angle_beta   90.00
_cell.angle_gamma   90.00
#
_symmetry.space_group_name_H-M   'P 1'
#
loop_
_entity.id
_entity.type
_entity.pdbx_description
1 polymer ?
#
loop_
_entity_poly.entity_id
_entity_poly.type
_entity_poly.pdbx_seq_one_letter_code
_entity_poly.pdbx_strand_id
1 'polypeptide(L)'
;MNEVFYTVQVGDCDRKFREGTTYLDIAKEYQHEYEHDIVLVFVDGRLQELFKTLKKDCKLEFVTTADSLGYKAYRRSMSLMLVKAVYDVAEHKNIDKVRIHYSVSKGYYCTIEGNIELIQEFLDKVERRMRTMVEKNLPIQKKSVHTDDAIAMFGEHGMHDKERLFHYRRVSRVNIYSMNEFEDYYYGYMVPSAGYLKYFKLYLYDEGFVIQMPTQGEPEKVPPFEPQNQLFHVLQESTKWGDAQGIETVGDLNDKITRSDVNELVLVQEALQEEKIAQIAEQVRVRSDVRFVLIAGPSSSSKTTFSHRLSVQLRANGLCPYPIAVDNYFKEREETPKDENGNYDFEGLGAVDVELFNRQLQELLDGKEVVIPEFNFVTGHKEYKGRPKKLKENEVLVIEGIHCLNPELTRNLPDENKFKIYISALTQLNIDEHNRIPTTDGRLIRRIVRDARTRGTSAKETIRMWPSVRKGEECNIFPYQEEADVMFNSALIYELAVLKPYVEAQLFGIERECPEYLEAKRLLKFLDYFVGIGSENVPANSLLREFIGGGCFHV
;
A
#
# COMPACT_ATOMS: atom_id res chain seq x y z
N MET A 1 27.35 39.09 24.39
CA MET A 1 25.95 38.69 24.15
C MET A 1 25.59 37.69 25.24
N ASN A 2 24.49 37.90 25.96
CA ASN A 2 24.05 36.92 26.97
C ASN A 2 23.61 35.65 26.25
N GLU A 3 24.14 34.50 26.67
CA GLU A 3 23.70 33.21 26.15
C GLU A 3 22.28 32.93 26.66
N VAL A 4 21.34 32.78 25.71
CA VAL A 4 19.95 32.43 26.02
C VAL A 4 19.87 30.91 26.15
N PHE A 5 19.20 30.44 27.20
CA PHE A 5 18.94 29.03 27.45
C PHE A 5 17.44 28.79 27.49
N TYR A 6 17.00 27.67 26.91
CA TYR A 6 15.62 27.21 26.94
C TYR A 6 15.51 25.89 27.70
N THR A 7 14.40 25.73 28.39
CA THR A 7 14.04 24.50 29.11
C THR A 7 13.39 23.53 28.14
N VAL A 8 13.96 22.33 28.06
CA VAL A 8 13.48 21.24 27.22
C VAL A 8 13.03 20.10 28.13
N GLN A 9 11.77 19.74 28.01
CA GLN A 9 11.18 18.61 28.73
C GLN A 9 11.24 17.36 27.84
N VAL A 10 11.87 16.28 28.32
CA VAL A 10 11.85 14.94 27.70
C VAL A 10 11.33 13.97 28.76
N GLY A 11 10.14 13.40 28.55
CA GLY A 11 9.46 12.62 29.58
C GLY A 11 9.25 13.45 30.85
N ASP A 12 9.78 12.97 31.98
CA ASP A 12 9.72 13.63 33.29
C ASP A 12 10.98 14.46 33.62
N CYS A 13 11.90 14.63 32.66
CA CYS A 13 13.17 15.32 32.85
C CYS A 13 13.20 16.68 32.15
N ASP A 14 13.46 17.74 32.92
CA ASP A 14 13.72 19.08 32.41
C ASP A 14 15.22 19.35 32.36
N ARG A 15 15.71 19.74 31.17
CA ARG A 15 17.11 20.13 30.96
C ARG A 15 17.21 21.45 30.22
N LYS A 16 18.26 22.21 30.47
CA LYS A 16 18.50 23.51 29.81
C LYS A 16 19.51 23.37 28.70
N PHE A 17 19.14 23.83 27.52
CA PHE A 17 20.01 23.86 26.34
C PHE A 17 20.12 25.29 25.82
N ARG A 18 21.25 25.60 25.21
CA ARG A 18 21.49 26.90 24.58
C ARG A 18 20.54 27.09 23.39
N GLU A 19 20.08 28.32 23.18
CA GLU A 19 19.39 28.70 21.95
C GLU A 19 20.22 28.32 20.72
N GLY A 20 19.58 27.73 19.71
CA GLY A 20 20.24 27.29 18.50
C GLY A 20 20.81 25.87 18.55
N THR A 21 20.85 25.20 19.71
CA THR A 21 21.23 23.77 19.78
C THR A 21 20.31 22.94 18.88
N THR A 22 20.89 22.04 18.09
CA THR A 22 20.10 21.16 17.21
C THR A 22 19.39 20.09 18.01
N TYR A 23 18.21 19.65 17.57
CA TYR A 23 17.54 18.50 18.18
C TYR A 23 18.36 17.22 18.04
N LEU A 24 19.25 17.14 17.04
CA LEU A 24 20.22 16.06 16.88
C LEU A 24 21.21 16.02 18.05
N ASP A 25 21.74 17.17 18.46
CA ASP A 25 22.68 17.21 19.58
C ASP A 25 21.98 16.89 20.90
N ILE A 26 20.74 17.34 21.08
CA ILE A 26 19.90 16.93 22.22
C ILE A 26 19.65 15.41 22.17
N ALA A 27 19.23 14.87 21.02
CA ALA A 27 18.94 13.44 20.86
C ALA A 27 20.17 12.55 21.17
N LYS A 28 21.38 12.97 20.81
CA LYS A 28 22.62 12.24 21.18
C LYS A 28 22.78 12.08 22.68
N GLU A 29 22.38 13.07 23.48
CA GLU A 29 22.44 12.97 24.93
C GLU A 29 21.42 11.98 25.50
N TYR A 30 20.32 11.72 24.79
CA TYR A 30 19.26 10.78 25.20
C TYR A 30 19.33 9.41 24.51
N GLN A 31 20.17 9.24 23.47
CA GLN A 31 20.22 8.01 22.68
C GLN A 31 20.45 6.74 23.53
N HIS A 32 21.15 6.85 24.65
CA HIS A 32 21.41 5.74 25.58
C HIS A 32 20.15 5.22 26.31
N GLU A 33 19.07 6.00 26.32
CA GLU A 33 17.76 5.60 26.88
C GLU A 33 16.87 4.87 25.86
N TYR A 34 17.28 4.84 24.58
CA TYR A 34 16.53 4.22 23.49
C TYR A 34 17.34 3.07 22.90
N GLU A 35 16.69 1.92 22.70
CA GLU A 35 17.31 0.74 22.09
C GLU A 35 17.74 0.99 20.63
N HIS A 36 16.92 1.74 19.90
CA HIS A 36 17.06 1.97 18.47
C HIS A 36 17.46 3.42 18.16
N ASP A 37 18.05 3.64 16.97
CA ASP A 37 18.52 4.96 16.53
C ASP A 37 17.38 6.00 16.53
N ILE A 38 17.57 7.11 17.27
CA ILE A 38 16.66 8.26 17.24
C ILE A 38 16.85 9.00 15.92
N VAL A 39 15.77 9.13 15.13
CA VAL A 39 15.82 9.68 13.77
C VAL A 39 14.96 10.91 13.57
N LEU A 40 13.92 11.10 14.37
CA LEU A 40 13.01 12.25 14.33
C LEU A 40 12.61 12.68 15.74
N VAL A 41 11.92 13.81 15.85
CA VAL A 41 11.43 14.33 17.13
C VAL A 41 10.08 15.04 16.97
N PHE A 42 9.17 14.86 17.91
CA PHE A 42 8.02 15.74 18.10
C PHE A 42 8.43 16.90 19.01
N VAL A 43 8.17 18.13 18.57
CA VAL A 43 8.37 19.35 19.35
C VAL A 43 7.00 19.97 19.59
N ASP A 44 6.55 20.03 20.83
CA ASP A 44 5.19 20.46 21.20
C ASP A 44 4.12 19.77 20.33
N GLY A 45 4.24 18.44 20.17
CA GLY A 45 3.33 17.62 19.36
C GLY A 45 3.50 17.75 17.84
N ARG A 46 4.50 18.48 17.33
CA ARG A 46 4.77 18.61 15.89
C ARG A 46 6.03 17.84 15.48
N LEU A 47 5.87 16.89 14.57
CA LEU A 47 6.98 16.10 14.03
C LEU A 47 7.97 16.97 13.24
N GLN A 48 9.26 16.81 13.50
CA GLN A 48 10.37 17.57 12.90
C GLN A 48 11.61 16.70 12.71
N GLU A 49 12.48 17.09 11.77
CA GLU A 49 13.80 16.50 11.63
C GLU A 49 14.78 17.00 12.70
N LEU A 50 15.75 16.16 13.04
CA LEU A 50 16.71 16.44 14.11
C LEU A 50 17.68 17.59 13.80
N PHE A 51 17.93 17.92 12.53
CA PHE A 51 18.83 19.03 12.17
C PHE A 51 18.24 20.42 12.49
N LYS A 52 16.96 20.51 12.87
CA LYS A 52 16.37 21.78 13.30
C LYS A 52 16.85 22.19 14.68
N THR A 53 16.72 23.48 14.98
CA THR A 53 17.28 24.09 16.19
C THR A 53 16.21 24.51 17.19
N LEU A 54 16.59 24.47 18.47
CA LEU A 54 15.81 24.97 19.60
C LEU A 54 15.68 26.49 19.56
N LYS A 55 14.45 27.00 19.76
CA LYS A 55 14.11 28.45 19.66
C LYS A 55 13.28 28.99 20.83
N LYS A 56 12.81 28.11 21.70
CA LYS A 56 11.97 28.43 22.87
C LYS A 56 11.89 27.19 23.76
N ASP A 57 11.36 27.35 24.96
CA ASP A 57 10.99 26.23 25.81
C ASP A 57 10.00 25.31 25.07
N CYS A 58 10.21 24.00 25.17
CA CYS A 58 9.39 23.02 24.47
C CYS A 58 9.43 21.64 25.12
N LYS A 59 8.41 20.83 24.81
CA LYS A 59 8.40 19.39 25.08
C LYS A 59 8.91 18.62 23.86
N LEU A 60 9.82 17.67 24.08
CA LEU A 60 10.33 16.76 23.06
C LEU A 60 9.87 15.32 23.32
N GLU A 61 9.49 14.63 22.25
CA GLU A 61 9.27 13.18 22.24
C GLU A 61 10.04 12.60 21.05
N PHE A 62 10.99 11.69 21.31
CA PHE A 62 11.84 11.13 20.27
C PHE A 62 11.15 10.00 19.51
N VAL A 63 11.53 9.86 18.25
CA VAL A 63 11.02 8.84 17.34
C VAL A 63 12.21 8.06 16.79
N THR A 64 12.17 6.75 16.95
CA THR A 64 13.23 5.80 16.60
C THR A 64 12.94 5.08 15.28
N THR A 65 13.92 4.31 14.79
CA THR A 65 13.75 3.45 13.60
C THR A 65 12.72 2.32 13.79
N ALA A 66 12.38 1.94 15.03
CA ALA A 66 11.31 0.98 15.32
C ALA A 66 9.89 1.60 15.29
N ASP A 67 9.79 2.93 15.38
CA ASP A 67 8.53 3.64 15.26
C ASP A 67 8.10 3.77 13.79
N SER A 68 6.79 3.68 13.51
CA SER A 68 6.28 3.72 12.13
C SER A 68 6.75 4.95 11.34
N LEU A 69 6.84 6.11 11.99
CA LEU A 69 7.30 7.35 11.37
C LEU A 69 8.82 7.33 11.10
N GLY A 70 9.62 6.81 12.03
CA GLY A 70 11.07 6.70 11.87
C GLY A 70 11.47 5.64 10.85
N TYR A 71 10.79 4.48 10.86
CA TYR A 71 10.93 3.45 9.82
C TYR A 71 10.64 4.00 8.41
N LYS A 72 9.56 4.78 8.25
CA LYS A 72 9.24 5.45 6.97
C LYS A 72 10.32 6.48 6.58
N ALA A 73 10.88 7.22 7.53
CA ALA A 73 11.97 8.16 7.27
C ALA A 73 13.26 7.46 6.84
N TYR A 74 13.58 6.33 7.48
CA TYR A 74 14.72 5.47 7.12
C TYR A 74 14.63 5.01 5.66
N ARG A 75 13.52 4.37 5.27
CA ARG A 75 13.36 3.83 3.90
C ARG A 75 13.38 4.91 2.82
N ARG A 76 12.78 6.06 3.10
CA ARG A 76 12.81 7.22 2.20
C ARG A 76 14.24 7.76 2.03
N SER A 77 14.98 7.86 3.12
CA SER A 77 16.38 8.32 3.09
C SER A 77 17.30 7.31 2.39
N MET A 78 17.02 6.01 2.54
CA MET A 78 17.69 4.93 1.81
C MET A 78 17.48 5.06 0.29
N SER A 79 16.27 5.46 -0.13
CA SER A 79 15.96 5.69 -1.54
C SER A 79 16.83 6.82 -2.12
N LEU A 80 16.95 7.94 -1.42
CA LEU A 80 17.83 9.05 -1.82
C LEU A 80 19.30 8.60 -1.95
N MET A 81 19.80 7.87 -0.95
CA MET A 81 21.18 7.38 -0.96
C MET A 81 21.43 6.37 -2.09
N LEU A 82 20.47 5.49 -2.38
CA LEU A 82 20.55 4.53 -3.47
C LEU A 82 20.63 5.24 -4.82
N VAL A 83 19.67 6.12 -5.11
CA VAL A 83 19.60 6.82 -6.40
C VAL A 83 20.88 7.63 -6.61
N LYS A 84 21.33 8.37 -5.58
CA LYS A 84 22.62 9.05 -5.62
C LYS A 84 23.78 8.09 -5.94
N ALA A 85 23.84 6.94 -5.28
CA ALA A 85 24.94 5.98 -5.49
C ALA A 85 24.95 5.41 -6.91
N VAL A 86 23.78 5.18 -7.49
CA VAL A 86 23.63 4.76 -8.89
C VAL A 86 24.20 5.83 -9.82
N TYR A 87 23.80 7.10 -9.66
CA TYR A 87 24.33 8.22 -10.46
C TYR A 87 25.84 8.43 -10.28
N ASP A 88 26.37 8.28 -9.07
CA ASP A 88 27.80 8.39 -8.79
C ASP A 88 28.64 7.30 -9.49
N VAL A 89 28.09 6.09 -9.65
CA VAL A 89 28.81 4.94 -10.24
C VAL A 89 28.64 4.88 -11.74
N ALA A 90 27.45 5.19 -12.24
CA ALA A 90 27.11 5.13 -13.65
C ALA A 90 27.48 6.37 -14.45
N GLU A 91 27.66 7.52 -13.78
CA GLU A 91 27.69 8.87 -14.39
C GLU A 91 26.34 9.27 -15.02
N HIS A 92 25.87 10.49 -14.74
CA HIS A 92 24.58 11.01 -15.20
C HIS A 92 24.31 10.83 -16.70
N LYS A 93 25.34 10.99 -17.55
CA LYS A 93 25.20 10.88 -19.01
C LYS A 93 24.84 9.48 -19.53
N ASN A 94 25.01 8.45 -18.71
CA ASN A 94 24.74 7.06 -19.08
C ASN A 94 23.39 6.56 -18.54
N ILE A 95 22.66 7.40 -17.79
CA ILE A 95 21.36 7.07 -17.21
C ILE A 95 20.30 7.91 -17.92
N ASP A 96 19.30 7.23 -18.47
CA ASP A 96 18.07 7.85 -18.93
C ASP A 96 17.06 7.91 -17.77
N LYS A 97 16.99 6.84 -16.95
CA LYS A 97 16.02 6.73 -15.86
C LYS A 97 16.50 5.84 -14.72
N VAL A 98 16.14 6.21 -13.48
CA VAL A 98 16.21 5.31 -12.32
C VAL A 98 14.83 5.25 -11.69
N ARG A 99 14.17 4.10 -11.73
CA ARG A 99 12.82 3.97 -11.18
C ARG A 99 12.83 3.09 -9.93
N ILE A 100 12.22 3.59 -8.86
CA ILE A 100 11.88 2.82 -7.66
C ILE A 100 10.41 2.43 -7.77
N HIS A 101 10.16 1.17 -8.07
CA HIS A 101 8.82 0.65 -8.33
C HIS A 101 8.12 0.27 -7.03
N TYR A 102 7.77 -1.00 -6.87
CA TYR A 102 6.97 -1.52 -5.77
C TYR A 102 7.82 -2.28 -4.75
N SER A 103 7.17 -2.71 -3.66
CA SER A 103 7.86 -3.49 -2.63
C SER A 103 7.93 -4.95 -3.05
N VAL A 104 9.12 -5.54 -2.94
CA VAL A 104 9.37 -6.97 -3.17
C VAL A 104 10.11 -7.48 -1.94
N SER A 105 9.64 -8.60 -1.37
CA SER A 105 10.12 -9.07 -0.06
C SER A 105 10.02 -7.93 0.99
N LYS A 106 11.12 -7.57 1.66
CA LYS A 106 11.20 -6.42 2.59
C LYS A 106 11.94 -5.22 1.98
N GLY A 107 12.13 -5.23 0.67
CA GLY A 107 12.88 -4.23 -0.09
C GLY A 107 12.03 -3.40 -1.05
N TYR A 108 12.71 -2.72 -1.97
CA TYR A 108 12.12 -2.09 -3.16
C TYR A 108 12.74 -2.68 -4.41
N TYR A 109 11.90 -2.95 -5.41
CA TYR A 109 12.36 -3.28 -6.75
C TYR A 109 12.64 -2.00 -7.54
N CYS A 110 13.77 -1.98 -8.23
CA CYS A 110 14.28 -0.83 -8.96
C CYS A 110 14.73 -1.24 -10.36
N THR A 111 14.55 -0.36 -11.34
CA THR A 111 15.12 -0.50 -12.68
C THR A 111 16.00 0.69 -13.02
N ILE A 112 16.98 0.46 -13.90
CA ILE A 112 17.85 1.49 -14.46
C ILE A 112 17.75 1.37 -15.97
N GLU A 113 17.41 2.48 -16.62
CA GLU A 113 17.36 2.60 -18.07
C GLU A 113 18.51 3.54 -18.49
N GLY A 114 19.24 3.16 -19.53
CA GLY A 114 20.38 3.91 -20.03
C GLY A 114 21.44 3.02 -20.67
N ASN A 115 22.61 3.59 -20.93
CA ASN A 115 23.76 2.91 -21.54
C ASN A 115 24.60 2.20 -20.46
N ILE A 116 23.97 1.28 -19.71
CA ILE A 116 24.58 0.55 -18.60
C ILE A 116 24.14 -0.91 -18.66
N GLU A 117 25.08 -1.81 -18.42
CA GLU A 117 24.76 -3.22 -18.23
C GLU A 117 24.47 -3.49 -16.74
N LEU A 118 23.22 -3.81 -16.41
CA LEU A 118 22.81 -4.10 -15.04
C LEU A 118 23.20 -5.54 -14.66
N ILE A 119 24.42 -5.69 -14.14
CA ILE A 119 24.97 -6.97 -13.65
C ILE A 119 25.35 -6.87 -12.18
N GLN A 120 25.57 -8.02 -11.53
CA GLN A 120 25.94 -8.06 -10.11
C GLN A 120 27.21 -7.24 -9.81
N GLU A 121 28.20 -7.23 -10.71
CA GLU A 121 29.41 -6.41 -10.54
C GLU A 121 29.12 -4.90 -10.48
N PHE A 122 28.13 -4.43 -11.23
CA PHE A 122 27.68 -3.04 -11.18
C PHE A 122 27.00 -2.76 -9.83
N LEU A 123 26.10 -3.65 -9.40
CA LEU A 123 25.44 -3.53 -8.10
C LEU A 123 26.42 -3.56 -6.92
N ASP A 124 27.48 -4.37 -6.99
CA ASP A 124 28.51 -4.41 -5.96
C ASP A 124 29.28 -3.08 -5.86
N LYS A 125 29.48 -2.38 -6.99
CA LYS A 125 30.05 -1.02 -7.02
C LYS A 125 29.08 0.01 -6.40
N VAL A 126 27.79 -0.08 -6.72
CA VAL A 126 26.74 0.77 -6.12
C VAL A 126 26.66 0.55 -4.62
N GLU A 127 26.60 -0.70 -4.17
CA GLU A 127 26.58 -1.04 -2.74
C GLU A 127 27.84 -0.51 -2.03
N ARG A 128 29.02 -0.70 -2.60
CA ARG A 128 30.28 -0.15 -2.04
C ARG A 128 30.22 1.38 -1.94
N ARG A 129 29.69 2.06 -2.96
CA ARG A 129 29.53 3.51 -2.95
C ARG A 129 28.58 3.95 -1.84
N MET A 130 27.44 3.28 -1.66
CA MET A 130 26.52 3.52 -0.55
C MET A 130 27.21 3.35 0.81
N ARG A 131 27.97 2.25 1.01
CA ARG A 131 28.75 2.02 2.24
C ARG A 131 29.73 3.15 2.52
N THR A 132 30.44 3.64 1.51
CA THR A 132 31.33 4.80 1.65
C THR A 132 30.59 6.06 2.08
N MET A 133 29.35 6.28 1.61
CA MET A 133 28.53 7.43 2.07
C MET A 133 28.12 7.30 3.54
N VAL A 134 27.78 6.08 3.97
CA VAL A 134 27.48 5.76 5.37
C VAL A 134 28.71 6.03 6.25
N GLU A 135 29.87 5.52 5.87
CA GLU A 135 31.14 5.72 6.60
C GLU A 135 31.54 7.19 6.71
N LYS A 136 31.35 7.96 5.63
CA LYS A 136 31.58 9.42 5.61
C LYS A 136 30.49 10.20 6.35
N ASN A 137 29.42 9.54 6.79
CA ASN A 137 28.28 10.14 7.46
C ASN A 137 27.72 11.38 6.71
N LEU A 138 27.54 11.25 5.39
CA LEU A 138 27.14 12.40 4.55
C LEU A 138 25.83 13.01 5.05
N PRO A 139 25.76 14.35 5.26
CA PRO A 139 24.55 14.99 5.77
C PRO A 139 23.43 14.96 4.72
N ILE A 140 22.20 14.76 5.17
CA ILE A 140 21.00 14.95 4.35
C ILE A 140 20.43 16.32 4.70
N GLN A 141 20.50 17.25 3.74
CA GLN A 141 20.03 18.61 3.94
C GLN A 141 18.64 18.79 3.34
N LYS A 142 17.88 19.76 3.86
CA LYS A 142 16.57 20.13 3.34
C LYS A 142 16.52 21.62 3.07
N LYS A 143 16.12 21.99 1.85
CA LYS A 143 15.78 23.36 1.49
C LYS A 143 14.32 23.46 1.09
N SER A 144 13.66 24.54 1.49
CA SER A 144 12.35 24.89 0.97
C SER A 144 12.55 25.91 -0.15
N VAL A 145 12.04 25.63 -1.34
CA VAL A 145 12.15 26.49 -2.54
C VAL A 145 10.76 26.81 -3.07
N HIS A 146 10.63 27.82 -3.92
CA HIS A 146 9.38 28.05 -4.63
C HIS A 146 9.11 26.91 -5.61
N THR A 147 7.83 26.62 -5.85
CA THR A 147 7.44 25.53 -6.75
C THR A 147 7.96 25.77 -8.17
N ASP A 148 7.90 27.02 -8.66
CA ASP A 148 8.42 27.38 -10.00
C ASP A 148 9.94 27.21 -10.10
N ASP A 149 10.68 27.57 -9.05
CA ASP A 149 12.13 27.33 -8.98
C ASP A 149 12.44 25.83 -9.02
N ALA A 150 11.62 25.01 -8.36
CA ALA A 150 11.79 23.57 -8.36
C ALA A 150 11.50 22.95 -9.73
N ILE A 151 10.50 23.47 -10.47
CA ILE A 151 10.20 23.07 -11.85
C ILE A 151 11.42 23.33 -12.73
N ALA A 152 11.98 24.54 -12.70
CA ALA A 152 13.16 24.90 -13.48
C ALA A 152 14.38 24.03 -13.11
N MET A 153 14.65 23.88 -11.82
CA MET A 153 15.76 23.07 -11.30
C MET A 153 15.67 21.59 -11.74
N PHE A 154 14.49 20.96 -11.65
CA PHE A 154 14.34 19.58 -12.08
C PHE A 154 14.41 19.42 -13.60
N GLY A 155 13.92 20.40 -14.37
CA GLY A 155 14.12 20.45 -15.82
C GLY A 155 15.59 20.51 -16.21
N GLU A 156 16.41 21.31 -15.52
CA GLU A 156 17.86 21.38 -15.73
C GLU A 156 18.58 20.07 -15.38
N HIS A 157 18.07 19.33 -14.38
CA HIS A 157 18.59 18.02 -13.99
C HIS A 157 18.09 16.87 -14.88
N GLY A 158 17.22 17.12 -15.85
CA GLY A 158 16.60 16.09 -16.71
C GLY A 158 15.52 15.25 -16.02
N MET A 159 15.07 15.64 -14.82
CA MET A 159 14.02 14.96 -14.05
C MET A 159 12.62 15.46 -14.43
N HIS A 160 12.24 15.22 -15.69
CA HIS A 160 11.00 15.74 -16.28
C HIS A 160 9.72 15.15 -15.68
N ASP A 161 9.79 14.01 -15.00
CA ASP A 161 8.70 13.44 -14.20
C ASP A 161 8.26 14.39 -13.07
N LYS A 162 9.22 14.94 -12.33
CA LYS A 162 9.00 15.88 -11.22
C LYS A 162 8.58 17.24 -11.71
N GLU A 163 9.16 17.68 -12.82
CA GLU A 163 8.73 18.88 -13.54
C GLU A 163 7.22 18.81 -13.82
N ARG A 164 6.76 17.75 -14.49
CA ARG A 164 5.34 17.54 -14.80
C ARG A 164 4.47 17.39 -13.56
N LEU A 165 4.92 16.66 -12.55
CA LEU A 165 4.21 16.54 -11.27
C LEU A 165 3.95 17.91 -10.64
N PHE A 166 4.93 18.80 -10.65
CA PHE A 166 4.86 20.11 -9.99
C PHE A 166 4.02 21.13 -10.72
N HIS A 167 3.84 21.02 -12.03
CA HIS A 167 2.91 21.87 -12.78
C HIS A 167 1.48 21.85 -12.22
N TYR A 168 1.06 20.75 -11.59
CA TYR A 168 -0.27 20.59 -11.00
C TYR A 168 -0.32 20.91 -9.50
N ARG A 169 0.83 21.19 -8.86
CA ARG A 169 0.90 21.48 -7.42
C ARG A 169 0.38 22.89 -7.15
N ARG A 170 -0.57 23.00 -6.21
CA ARG A 170 -1.15 24.31 -5.81
C ARG A 170 -0.38 24.99 -4.68
N VAL A 171 0.54 24.28 -4.03
CA VAL A 171 1.37 24.84 -2.96
C VAL A 171 2.44 25.75 -3.54
N SER A 172 2.73 26.87 -2.86
CA SER A 172 3.73 27.85 -3.31
C SER A 172 5.17 27.44 -3.07
N ARG A 173 5.39 26.42 -2.23
CA ARG A 173 6.72 25.93 -1.86
C ARG A 173 6.75 24.42 -1.75
N VAL A 174 7.87 23.85 -2.14
CA VAL A 174 8.19 22.42 -1.98
C VAL A 174 9.48 22.26 -1.18
N ASN A 175 9.68 21.08 -0.59
CA ASN A 175 10.90 20.74 0.13
C ASN A 175 11.75 19.83 -0.75
N ILE A 176 12.98 20.23 -1.00
CA ILE A 176 13.99 19.46 -1.73
C ILE A 176 15.00 18.96 -0.72
N TYR A 177 15.36 17.68 -0.83
CA TYR A 177 16.41 17.07 -0.05
C TYR A 177 17.67 16.95 -0.89
N SER A 178 18.82 17.07 -0.25
CA SER A 178 20.10 16.92 -0.93
C SER A 178 21.08 16.08 -0.13
N MET A 179 21.94 15.38 -0.86
CA MET A 179 23.10 14.68 -0.33
C MET A 179 24.31 15.07 -1.18
N ASN A 180 25.14 15.97 -0.65
CA ASN A 180 26.13 16.75 -1.41
C ASN A 180 25.45 17.52 -2.57
N GLU A 181 25.92 17.34 -3.81
CA GLU A 181 25.42 17.97 -5.03
C GLU A 181 24.13 17.34 -5.57
N PHE A 182 23.76 16.13 -5.13
CA PHE A 182 22.58 15.45 -5.62
C PHE A 182 21.34 15.99 -4.90
N GLU A 183 20.37 16.51 -5.66
CA GLU A 183 19.14 17.09 -5.15
C GLU A 183 17.92 16.34 -5.68
N ASP A 184 16.96 16.05 -4.80
CA ASP A 184 15.78 15.27 -5.15
C ASP A 184 14.56 15.67 -4.31
N TYR A 185 13.38 15.33 -4.82
CA TYR A 185 12.12 15.51 -4.14
C TYR A 185 11.73 14.26 -3.38
N TYR A 186 11.29 14.45 -2.14
CA TYR A 186 10.68 13.37 -1.38
C TYR A 186 9.55 13.87 -0.49
N TYR A 187 8.49 13.06 -0.44
CA TYR A 187 7.34 13.36 0.39
C TYR A 187 7.49 12.79 1.81
N GLY A 188 8.01 13.60 2.74
CA GLY A 188 8.05 13.31 4.18
C GLY A 188 9.42 13.57 4.80
N TYR A 189 9.56 13.26 6.08
CA TYR A 189 10.77 13.53 6.87
C TYR A 189 11.89 12.52 6.56
N MET A 190 13.14 12.93 6.76
CA MET A 190 14.33 12.11 6.49
C MET A 190 15.19 11.97 7.74
N VAL A 191 16.06 10.96 7.75
CA VAL A 191 17.11 10.84 8.77
C VAL A 191 18.15 11.95 8.59
N PRO A 192 18.95 12.28 9.62
CA PRO A 192 19.90 13.40 9.56
C PRO A 192 21.04 13.23 8.55
N SER A 193 21.48 12.00 8.32
CA SER A 193 22.66 11.70 7.52
C SER A 193 22.70 10.24 7.06
N ALA A 194 23.52 9.96 6.05
CA ALA A 194 23.79 8.61 5.56
C ALA A 194 24.33 7.67 6.64
N GLY A 195 24.96 8.18 7.71
CA GLY A 195 25.46 7.36 8.81
C GLY A 195 24.39 6.56 9.55
N TYR A 196 23.11 6.93 9.43
CA TYR A 196 21.98 6.14 9.95
C TYR A 196 21.62 4.95 9.05
N LEU A 197 21.96 4.99 7.76
CA LEU A 197 21.48 4.07 6.72
C LEU A 197 22.38 2.83 6.57
N LYS A 198 22.70 2.19 7.69
CA LYS A 198 23.74 1.15 7.78
C LYS A 198 23.31 -0.22 7.27
N TYR A 199 22.01 -0.48 7.15
CA TYR A 199 21.49 -1.83 7.00
C TYR A 199 20.74 -1.92 5.66
N PHE A 200 21.41 -2.49 4.67
CA PHE A 200 20.84 -2.74 3.36
C PHE A 200 21.65 -3.82 2.63
N LYS A 201 21.09 -4.36 1.56
CA LYS A 201 21.80 -5.22 0.60
C LYS A 201 21.15 -5.14 -0.77
N LEU A 202 21.94 -5.15 -1.84
CA LEU A 202 21.44 -5.18 -3.21
C LEU A 202 21.42 -6.61 -3.78
N TYR A 203 20.36 -6.94 -4.51
CA TYR A 203 20.20 -8.23 -5.18
C TYR A 203 19.80 -7.99 -6.63
N LEU A 204 20.54 -8.54 -7.59
CA LEU A 204 20.06 -8.62 -8.97
C LEU A 204 18.81 -9.50 -9.02
N TYR A 205 17.77 -9.05 -9.71
CA TYR A 205 16.50 -9.77 -9.76
C TYR A 205 15.69 -9.37 -10.99
N ASP A 206 15.31 -10.34 -11.81
CA ASP A 206 14.64 -10.12 -13.11
C ASP A 206 15.42 -9.12 -14.00
N GLU A 207 14.75 -8.20 -14.69
CA GLU A 207 15.33 -7.12 -15.48
C GLU A 207 15.89 -5.94 -14.65
N GLY A 208 15.87 -6.05 -13.32
CA GLY A 208 16.19 -4.97 -12.39
C GLY A 208 16.99 -5.45 -11.18
N PHE A 209 16.81 -4.77 -10.05
CA PHE A 209 17.43 -5.16 -8.79
C PHE A 209 16.54 -4.81 -7.59
N VAL A 210 16.80 -5.45 -6.45
CA VAL A 210 16.11 -5.19 -5.19
C VAL A 210 17.07 -4.61 -4.18
N ILE A 211 16.69 -3.50 -3.54
CA ILE A 211 17.31 -3.04 -2.30
C ILE A 211 16.56 -3.61 -1.10
N GLN A 212 17.15 -4.61 -0.45
CA GLN A 212 16.62 -5.20 0.77
C GLN A 212 16.98 -4.31 1.97
N MET A 213 16.01 -4.05 2.84
CA MET A 213 16.13 -3.19 4.02
C MET A 213 15.59 -3.92 5.26
N PRO A 214 15.91 -3.44 6.47
CA PRO A 214 15.32 -3.91 7.71
C PRO A 214 13.80 -3.80 7.75
N THR A 215 13.19 -4.53 8.68
CA THR A 215 11.76 -4.37 8.98
C THR A 215 11.58 -3.44 10.17
N GLN A 216 10.34 -2.97 10.39
CA GLN A 216 10.04 -2.13 11.55
C GLN A 216 10.32 -2.85 12.89
N GLY A 217 10.10 -4.16 12.97
CA GLY A 217 10.30 -4.92 14.21
C GLY A 217 11.76 -5.35 14.47
N GLU A 218 12.62 -5.31 13.45
CA GLU A 218 14.06 -5.59 13.57
C GLU A 218 14.84 -4.54 12.75
N PRO A 219 14.92 -3.28 13.20
CA PRO A 219 15.44 -2.18 12.38
C PRO A 219 16.96 -2.21 12.12
N GLU A 220 17.72 -3.03 12.85
CA GLU A 220 19.17 -3.22 12.66
C GLU A 220 19.54 -4.46 11.81
N LYS A 221 18.56 -5.21 11.33
CA LYS A 221 18.81 -6.49 10.66
C LYS A 221 18.16 -6.55 9.29
N VAL A 222 18.97 -6.85 8.27
CA VAL A 222 18.46 -7.09 6.91
C VAL A 222 17.97 -8.54 6.82
N PRO A 223 16.65 -8.78 6.62
CA PRO A 223 16.13 -10.14 6.47
C PRO A 223 16.58 -10.76 5.14
N PRO A 224 16.56 -12.10 5.02
CA PRO A 224 16.88 -12.77 3.76
C PRO A 224 15.97 -12.28 2.63
N PHE A 225 16.50 -12.27 1.41
CA PHE A 225 15.72 -11.96 0.22
C PHE A 225 14.93 -13.19 -0.22
N GLU A 226 13.63 -13.16 0.06
CA GLU A 226 12.67 -14.19 -0.33
C GLU A 226 11.61 -13.52 -1.22
N PRO A 227 11.76 -13.59 -2.56
CA PRO A 227 10.83 -12.95 -3.48
C PRO A 227 9.50 -13.71 -3.56
N GLN A 228 8.43 -12.93 -3.70
CA GLN A 228 7.07 -13.39 -3.94
C GLN A 228 6.81 -13.30 -5.45
N ASN A 229 7.14 -14.36 -6.18
CA ASN A 229 7.28 -14.32 -7.65
C ASN A 229 5.94 -14.03 -8.34
N GLN A 230 4.83 -14.65 -7.90
CA GLN A 230 3.53 -14.37 -8.52
C GLN A 230 3.12 -12.91 -8.31
N LEU A 231 3.25 -12.41 -7.08
CA LEU A 231 2.95 -11.02 -6.76
C LEU A 231 3.82 -10.05 -7.58
N PHE A 232 5.12 -10.37 -7.71
CA PHE A 232 6.05 -9.59 -8.51
C PHE A 232 5.62 -9.51 -9.98
N HIS A 233 5.26 -10.63 -10.60
CA HIS A 233 4.86 -10.64 -12.01
C HIS A 233 3.58 -9.86 -12.26
N VAL A 234 2.60 -9.90 -11.35
CA VAL A 234 1.37 -9.09 -11.49
C VAL A 234 1.66 -7.60 -11.40
N LEU A 235 2.53 -7.20 -10.47
CA LEU A 235 2.98 -5.81 -10.36
C LEU A 235 3.76 -5.37 -11.61
N GLN A 236 4.69 -6.20 -12.10
CA GLN A 236 5.49 -5.95 -13.30
C GLN A 236 4.60 -5.79 -14.53
N GLU A 237 3.65 -6.72 -14.73
CA GLU A 237 2.67 -6.64 -15.82
C GLU A 237 1.87 -5.35 -15.73
N SER A 238 1.35 -5.01 -14.54
CA SER A 238 0.55 -3.80 -14.33
C SER A 238 1.33 -2.52 -14.63
N THR A 239 2.61 -2.45 -14.24
CA THR A 239 3.50 -1.32 -14.56
C THR A 239 3.77 -1.24 -16.06
N LYS A 240 4.13 -2.35 -16.73
CA LYS A 240 4.36 -2.38 -18.18
C LYS A 240 3.14 -1.91 -18.99
N TRP A 241 1.92 -2.25 -18.54
CA TRP A 241 0.69 -1.73 -19.16
C TRP A 241 0.48 -0.23 -18.98
N GLY A 242 0.84 0.33 -17.81
CA GLY A 242 0.81 1.77 -17.57
C GLY A 242 1.82 2.50 -18.47
N ASP A 243 3.04 1.99 -18.52
CA ASP A 243 4.12 2.52 -19.37
C ASP A 243 3.72 2.50 -20.85
N ALA A 244 3.12 1.41 -21.34
CA ALA A 244 2.63 1.30 -22.71
C ALA A 244 1.51 2.30 -23.06
N GLN A 245 0.77 2.80 -22.06
CA GLN A 245 -0.22 3.87 -22.21
C GLN A 245 0.37 5.27 -22.06
N GLY A 246 1.68 5.37 -21.79
CA GLY A 246 2.38 6.61 -21.49
C GLY A 246 1.97 7.20 -20.13
N ILE A 247 1.62 6.35 -19.15
CA ILE A 247 1.25 6.77 -17.79
C ILE A 247 2.12 6.03 -16.78
N GLU A 248 3.29 6.58 -16.53
CA GLU A 248 4.27 6.02 -15.59
C GLU A 248 4.15 6.64 -14.20
N THR A 249 3.80 7.91 -14.14
CA THR A 249 3.75 8.72 -12.91
C THR A 249 2.45 9.49 -12.78
N VAL A 250 2.19 10.04 -11.59
CA VAL A 250 1.04 10.92 -11.34
C VAL A 250 1.09 12.15 -12.25
N GLY A 251 2.28 12.67 -12.59
CA GLY A 251 2.43 13.74 -13.56
C GLY A 251 1.86 13.38 -14.94
N ASP A 252 2.17 12.18 -15.44
CA ASP A 252 1.64 11.66 -16.71
C ASP A 252 0.10 11.51 -16.66
N LEU A 253 -0.41 10.97 -15.55
CA LEU A 253 -1.85 10.81 -15.35
C LEU A 253 -2.55 12.18 -15.39
N ASN A 254 -2.00 13.19 -14.70
CA ASN A 254 -2.56 14.53 -14.70
C ASN A 254 -2.50 15.19 -16.08
N ASP A 255 -1.45 14.97 -16.85
CA ASP A 255 -1.36 15.41 -18.26
C ASP A 255 -2.47 14.76 -19.09
N LYS A 256 -2.68 13.45 -18.96
CA LYS A 256 -3.79 12.75 -19.63
C LYS A 256 -5.15 13.30 -19.20
N ILE A 257 -5.34 13.57 -17.92
CA ILE A 257 -6.59 14.11 -17.40
C ILE A 257 -6.91 15.51 -17.95
N THR A 258 -5.90 16.36 -18.07
CA THR A 258 -6.11 17.78 -18.39
C THR A 258 -5.96 18.10 -19.88
N ARG A 259 -5.26 17.26 -20.64
CA ARG A 259 -4.93 17.51 -22.06
C ARG A 259 -5.52 16.48 -23.01
N SER A 260 -5.97 15.33 -22.52
CA SER A 260 -6.50 14.22 -23.34
C SER A 260 -7.92 13.84 -22.92
N ASP A 261 -8.54 12.89 -23.63
CA ASP A 261 -9.85 12.36 -23.27
C ASP A 261 -9.72 11.38 -22.08
N VAL A 262 -10.10 11.83 -20.89
CA VAL A 262 -10.19 11.00 -19.67
C VAL A 262 -11.04 9.75 -19.91
N ASN A 263 -12.05 9.83 -20.77
CA ASN A 263 -12.95 8.71 -21.03
C ASN A 263 -12.21 7.58 -21.72
N GLU A 264 -11.31 7.90 -22.65
CA GLU A 264 -10.48 6.91 -23.31
C GLU A 264 -9.62 6.15 -22.29
N LEU A 265 -8.98 6.86 -21.36
CA LEU A 265 -8.22 6.24 -20.27
C LEU A 265 -9.09 5.29 -19.43
N VAL A 266 -10.30 5.72 -19.05
CA VAL A 266 -11.22 4.90 -18.26
C VAL A 266 -11.64 3.65 -19.05
N LEU A 267 -12.01 3.81 -20.32
CA LEU A 267 -12.43 2.70 -21.19
C LEU A 267 -11.32 1.66 -21.39
N VAL A 268 -10.09 2.10 -21.66
CA VAL A 268 -8.95 1.19 -21.84
C VAL A 268 -8.65 0.42 -20.57
N GLN A 269 -8.61 1.09 -19.42
CA GLN A 269 -8.35 0.44 -18.12
C GLN A 269 -9.44 -0.56 -17.74
N GLU A 270 -10.71 -0.24 -17.99
CA GLU A 270 -11.83 -1.15 -17.73
C GLU A 270 -11.86 -2.33 -18.69
N ALA A 271 -11.48 -2.13 -19.96
CA ALA A 271 -11.33 -3.22 -20.93
C ALA A 271 -10.22 -4.20 -20.49
N LEU A 272 -9.07 -3.71 -20.02
CA LEU A 272 -7.98 -4.56 -19.50
C LEU A 272 -8.43 -5.37 -18.28
N GLN A 273 -9.18 -4.76 -17.36
CA GLN A 273 -9.75 -5.49 -16.22
C GLN A 273 -10.73 -6.57 -16.67
N GLU A 274 -11.63 -6.27 -17.62
CA GLU A 274 -12.60 -7.23 -18.13
C GLU A 274 -11.92 -8.40 -18.85
N GLU A 275 -10.89 -8.13 -19.66
CA GLU A 275 -10.09 -9.15 -20.32
C GLU A 275 -9.46 -10.12 -19.30
N LYS A 276 -8.88 -9.60 -18.22
CA LYS A 276 -8.28 -10.43 -17.17
C LYS A 276 -9.31 -11.29 -16.45
N ILE A 277 -10.50 -10.77 -16.16
CA ILE A 277 -11.59 -11.55 -15.56
C ILE A 277 -12.04 -12.67 -16.51
N ALA A 278 -12.16 -12.38 -17.81
CA ALA A 278 -12.51 -13.38 -18.82
C ALA A 278 -11.44 -14.47 -18.95
N GLN A 279 -10.15 -14.12 -18.93
CA GLN A 279 -9.04 -15.08 -18.91
C GLN A 279 -9.10 -16.00 -17.69
N ILE A 280 -9.40 -15.47 -16.50
CA ILE A 280 -9.57 -16.27 -15.29
C ILE A 280 -10.78 -17.21 -15.43
N ALA A 281 -11.91 -16.73 -15.94
CA ALA A 281 -13.09 -17.56 -16.16
C ALA A 281 -12.82 -18.70 -17.17
N GLU A 282 -11.99 -18.47 -18.17
CA GLU A 282 -11.54 -19.50 -19.10
C GLU A 282 -10.63 -20.53 -18.42
N GLN A 283 -9.69 -20.10 -17.59
CA GLN A 283 -8.84 -21.00 -16.80
C GLN A 283 -9.65 -21.91 -15.87
N VAL A 284 -10.72 -21.39 -15.26
CA VAL A 284 -11.67 -22.19 -14.46
C VAL A 284 -12.40 -23.19 -15.36
N ARG A 285 -12.91 -22.75 -16.52
CA ARG A 285 -13.71 -23.59 -17.44
C ARG A 285 -12.94 -24.80 -17.95
N VAL A 286 -11.66 -24.64 -18.27
CA VAL A 286 -10.84 -25.75 -18.82
C VAL A 286 -10.49 -26.81 -17.78
N ARG A 287 -10.66 -26.54 -16.48
CA ARG A 287 -10.46 -27.50 -15.39
C ARG A 287 -11.80 -28.11 -14.96
N SER A 288 -12.22 -29.19 -15.62
CA SER A 288 -13.54 -29.82 -15.42
C SER A 288 -13.85 -30.28 -14.00
N ASP A 289 -12.81 -30.57 -13.20
CA ASP A 289 -12.94 -31.05 -11.83
C ASP A 289 -13.18 -29.91 -10.82
N VAL A 290 -12.95 -28.65 -11.22
CA VAL A 290 -13.17 -27.51 -10.35
C VAL A 290 -14.66 -27.38 -10.01
N ARG A 291 -14.94 -27.29 -8.72
CA ARG A 291 -16.28 -27.06 -8.14
C ARG A 291 -16.30 -25.82 -7.25
N PHE A 292 -15.14 -25.41 -6.72
CA PHE A 292 -15.01 -24.26 -5.84
C PHE A 292 -13.99 -23.26 -6.41
N VAL A 293 -14.45 -22.05 -6.68
CA VAL A 293 -13.60 -20.90 -7.01
C VAL A 293 -13.46 -20.07 -5.74
N LEU A 294 -12.30 -20.16 -5.08
CA LEU A 294 -12.01 -19.55 -3.79
C LEU A 294 -11.31 -18.21 -3.98
N ILE A 295 -11.93 -17.11 -3.56
CA ILE A 295 -11.42 -15.74 -3.73
C ILE A 295 -11.04 -15.18 -2.37
N ALA A 296 -9.75 -14.96 -2.12
CA ALA A 296 -9.28 -14.21 -0.96
C ALA A 296 -8.53 -12.95 -1.35
N GLY A 297 -8.45 -12.03 -0.41
CA GLY A 297 -7.87 -10.73 -0.65
C GLY A 297 -8.07 -9.83 0.55
N PRO A 298 -7.16 -8.89 0.80
CA PRO A 298 -7.22 -8.07 1.98
C PRO A 298 -8.35 -7.02 1.91
N SER A 299 -8.55 -6.22 2.96
CA SER A 299 -9.67 -5.26 3.00
C SER A 299 -9.60 -4.25 1.85
N SER A 300 -10.74 -3.94 1.22
CA SER A 300 -10.83 -3.00 0.08
C SER A 300 -10.10 -3.43 -1.20
N SER A 301 -9.98 -4.74 -1.41
CA SER A 301 -9.48 -5.36 -2.66
C SER A 301 -10.55 -5.55 -3.74
N SER A 302 -11.83 -5.24 -3.47
CA SER A 302 -12.98 -5.45 -4.37
C SER A 302 -13.41 -6.92 -4.57
N LYS A 303 -13.16 -7.81 -3.59
CA LYS A 303 -13.55 -9.23 -3.63
C LYS A 303 -15.00 -9.44 -4.04
N THR A 304 -15.94 -8.77 -3.37
CA THR A 304 -17.37 -8.99 -3.57
C THR A 304 -17.80 -8.55 -4.96
N THR A 305 -17.40 -7.35 -5.42
CA THR A 305 -17.70 -6.93 -6.79
C THR A 305 -17.02 -7.82 -7.84
N PHE A 306 -15.77 -8.24 -7.59
CA PHE A 306 -15.04 -9.16 -8.46
C PHE A 306 -15.71 -10.53 -8.56
N SER A 307 -16.22 -11.10 -7.46
CA SER A 307 -16.91 -12.40 -7.46
C SER A 307 -18.19 -12.35 -8.31
N HIS A 308 -18.91 -11.22 -8.30
CA HIS A 308 -20.05 -10.99 -9.17
C HIS A 308 -19.65 -10.84 -10.65
N ARG A 309 -18.60 -10.07 -10.97
CA ARG A 309 -18.10 -9.94 -12.36
C ARG A 309 -17.60 -11.28 -12.90
N LEU A 310 -16.80 -12.01 -12.12
CA LEU A 310 -16.33 -13.34 -12.48
C LEU A 310 -17.50 -14.30 -12.70
N SER A 311 -18.54 -14.23 -11.86
CA SER A 311 -19.76 -15.02 -12.06
C SER A 311 -20.48 -14.69 -13.38
N VAL A 312 -20.42 -13.46 -13.87
CA VAL A 312 -20.97 -13.12 -15.19
C VAL A 312 -20.13 -13.78 -16.30
N GLN A 313 -18.81 -13.70 -16.22
CA GLN A 313 -17.92 -14.31 -17.22
C GLN A 313 -18.00 -15.85 -17.22
N LEU A 314 -18.08 -16.47 -16.05
CA LEU A 314 -18.30 -17.92 -15.93
C LEU A 314 -19.64 -18.34 -16.58
N ARG A 315 -20.70 -17.53 -16.46
CA ARG A 315 -21.98 -17.78 -17.16
C ARG A 315 -21.86 -17.65 -18.67
N ALA A 316 -21.16 -16.62 -19.15
CA ALA A 316 -20.88 -16.48 -20.58
C ALA A 316 -20.12 -17.69 -21.14
N ASN A 317 -19.29 -18.30 -20.30
CA ASN A 317 -18.53 -19.53 -20.56
C ASN A 317 -19.32 -20.84 -20.38
N GLY A 318 -20.64 -20.77 -20.14
CA GLY A 318 -21.52 -21.94 -20.04
C GLY A 318 -21.57 -22.62 -18.66
N LEU A 319 -20.88 -22.07 -17.65
CA LEU A 319 -20.97 -22.53 -16.26
C LEU A 319 -22.12 -21.85 -15.53
N CYS A 320 -22.58 -22.43 -14.42
CA CYS A 320 -23.61 -21.85 -13.57
C CYS A 320 -23.03 -21.53 -12.17
N PRO A 321 -22.47 -20.34 -11.98
CA PRO A 321 -21.83 -19.94 -10.74
C PRO A 321 -22.84 -19.46 -9.69
N TYR A 322 -22.62 -19.91 -8.45
CA TYR A 322 -23.32 -19.44 -7.26
C TYR A 322 -22.35 -18.75 -6.31
N PRO A 323 -22.45 -17.42 -6.16
CA PRO A 323 -21.62 -16.69 -5.22
C PRO A 323 -22.04 -16.98 -3.77
N ILE A 324 -21.06 -17.19 -2.90
CA ILE A 324 -21.22 -17.41 -1.45
C ILE A 324 -20.18 -16.54 -0.73
N ALA A 325 -20.60 -15.75 0.25
CA ALA A 325 -19.68 -15.05 1.15
C ALA A 325 -19.37 -15.94 2.36
N VAL A 326 -18.09 -16.10 2.70
CA VAL A 326 -17.66 -16.84 3.90
C VAL A 326 -18.17 -16.17 5.16
N ASP A 327 -18.38 -14.85 5.14
CA ASP A 327 -18.94 -14.07 6.24
C ASP A 327 -20.33 -14.59 6.68
N ASN A 328 -21.08 -15.24 5.79
CA ASN A 328 -22.36 -15.90 6.15
C ASN A 328 -22.19 -17.08 7.12
N TYR A 329 -20.97 -17.59 7.24
CA TYR A 329 -20.59 -18.68 8.12
C TYR A 329 -19.89 -18.21 9.38
N PHE A 330 -19.97 -16.92 9.76
CA PHE A 330 -19.50 -16.52 11.08
C PHE A 330 -20.21 -17.32 12.19
N LYS A 331 -19.49 -17.54 13.29
CA LYS A 331 -20.07 -18.04 14.54
C LYS A 331 -21.07 -17.04 15.09
N GLU A 332 -21.93 -17.51 15.98
CA GLU A 332 -22.79 -16.60 16.73
C GLU A 332 -21.92 -15.58 17.47
N ARG A 333 -22.40 -14.35 17.63
CA ARG A 333 -21.59 -13.24 18.19
C ARG A 333 -20.98 -13.59 19.56
N GLU A 334 -21.71 -14.34 20.38
CA GLU A 334 -21.26 -14.77 21.71
C GLU A 334 -20.17 -15.84 21.67
N GLU A 335 -20.07 -16.59 20.56
CA GLU A 335 -19.12 -17.68 20.34
C GLU A 335 -17.84 -17.22 19.62
N THR A 336 -17.80 -15.96 19.17
CA THR A 336 -16.61 -15.39 18.53
C THR A 336 -15.44 -15.37 19.52
N PRO A 337 -14.25 -15.89 19.13
CA PRO A 337 -13.08 -15.86 20.00
C PRO A 337 -12.69 -14.45 20.43
N LYS A 338 -11.98 -14.35 21.55
CA LYS A 338 -11.42 -13.10 22.02
C LYS A 338 -9.90 -13.07 21.81
N ASP A 339 -9.39 -11.90 21.48
CA ASP A 339 -7.96 -11.63 21.36
C ASP A 339 -7.27 -11.55 22.73
N GLU A 340 -5.95 -11.34 22.70
CA GLU A 340 -5.09 -11.19 23.89
C GLU A 340 -5.53 -10.05 24.82
N ASN A 341 -6.30 -9.08 24.31
CA ASN A 341 -6.81 -7.93 25.05
C ASN A 341 -8.27 -8.12 25.52
N GLY A 342 -8.87 -9.29 25.27
CA GLY A 342 -10.25 -9.61 25.64
C GLY A 342 -11.31 -9.02 24.70
N ASN A 343 -10.93 -8.43 23.56
CA ASN A 343 -11.84 -7.96 22.53
C ASN A 343 -12.18 -9.10 21.58
N TYR A 344 -13.35 -9.06 20.92
CA TYR A 344 -13.69 -10.06 19.90
C TYR A 344 -12.75 -9.98 18.70
N ASP A 345 -12.15 -11.13 18.34
CA ASP A 345 -11.35 -11.28 17.13
C ASP A 345 -12.24 -11.72 15.97
N PHE A 346 -12.73 -10.73 15.21
CA PHE A 346 -13.56 -10.97 14.02
C PHE A 346 -12.75 -11.29 12.75
N GLU A 347 -11.42 -11.12 12.79
CA GLU A 347 -10.56 -11.31 11.61
C GLU A 347 -9.89 -12.69 11.62
N GLY A 348 -9.74 -13.33 12.79
CA GLY A 348 -9.19 -14.68 12.93
C GLY A 348 -10.10 -15.77 12.35
N LEU A 349 -9.50 -16.87 11.86
CA LEU A 349 -10.25 -18.01 11.30
C LEU A 349 -11.25 -18.60 12.30
N GLY A 350 -10.94 -18.51 13.60
CA GLY A 350 -11.82 -18.99 14.66
C GLY A 350 -13.16 -18.27 14.78
N ALA A 351 -13.33 -17.09 14.15
CA ALA A 351 -14.62 -16.41 14.02
C ALA A 351 -15.54 -17.09 13.01
N VAL A 352 -15.00 -17.89 12.09
CA VAL A 352 -15.77 -18.65 11.10
C VAL A 352 -16.15 -20.02 11.69
N ASP A 353 -17.38 -20.44 11.45
CA ASP A 353 -17.87 -21.79 11.72
C ASP A 353 -17.38 -22.74 10.62
N VAL A 354 -16.08 -23.07 10.70
CA VAL A 354 -15.36 -23.91 9.72
C VAL A 354 -15.99 -25.31 9.61
N GLU A 355 -16.57 -25.83 10.70
CA GLU A 355 -17.22 -27.15 10.70
C GLU A 355 -18.53 -27.12 9.89
N LEU A 356 -19.39 -26.12 10.14
CA LEU A 356 -20.61 -25.93 9.34
C LEU A 356 -20.27 -25.71 7.87
N PHE A 357 -19.26 -24.87 7.60
CA PHE A 357 -18.81 -24.57 6.24
C PHE A 357 -18.36 -25.83 5.49
N ASN A 358 -17.43 -26.61 6.05
CA ASN A 358 -16.95 -27.83 5.41
C ASN A 358 -18.05 -28.88 5.25
N ARG A 359 -18.91 -29.05 6.27
CA ARG A 359 -20.04 -30.00 6.18
C ARG A 359 -20.97 -29.65 5.02
N GLN A 360 -21.39 -28.39 4.93
CA GLN A 360 -22.32 -27.94 3.89
C GLN A 360 -21.71 -28.01 2.48
N LEU A 361 -20.43 -27.66 2.33
CA LEU A 361 -19.75 -27.79 1.03
C LEU A 361 -19.59 -29.25 0.62
N GLN A 362 -19.30 -30.15 1.55
CA GLN A 362 -19.27 -31.60 1.27
C GLN A 362 -20.66 -32.12 0.90
N GLU A 363 -21.72 -31.71 1.61
CA GLU A 363 -23.09 -32.07 1.26
C GLU A 363 -23.47 -31.61 -0.16
N LEU A 364 -23.03 -30.41 -0.57
CA LEU A 364 -23.21 -29.92 -1.94
C LEU A 364 -22.45 -30.77 -2.97
N LEU A 365 -21.19 -31.17 -2.69
CA LEU A 365 -20.44 -32.09 -3.57
C LEU A 365 -21.13 -33.45 -3.71
N ASP A 366 -21.70 -33.96 -2.62
CA ASP A 366 -22.46 -35.21 -2.61
C ASP A 366 -23.81 -35.09 -3.35
N GLY A 367 -24.15 -33.90 -3.88
CA GLY A 367 -25.40 -33.63 -4.61
C GLY A 367 -26.63 -33.50 -3.71
N LYS A 368 -26.44 -33.20 -2.41
CA LYS A 368 -27.53 -32.95 -1.45
C LYS A 368 -28.00 -31.50 -1.55
N GLU A 369 -29.19 -31.26 -1.02
CA GLU A 369 -29.76 -29.91 -0.89
C GLU A 369 -29.34 -29.27 0.44
N VAL A 370 -28.82 -28.04 0.37
CA VAL A 370 -28.31 -27.30 1.53
C VAL A 370 -28.89 -25.89 1.55
N VAL A 371 -29.38 -25.46 2.71
CA VAL A 371 -29.73 -24.05 2.94
C VAL A 371 -28.50 -23.32 3.45
N ILE A 372 -27.93 -22.47 2.61
CA ILE A 372 -26.80 -21.60 2.97
C ILE A 372 -27.30 -20.56 3.99
N PRO A 373 -26.61 -20.37 5.12
CA PRO A 373 -26.96 -19.32 6.08
C PRO A 373 -26.75 -17.92 5.48
N GLU A 374 -27.39 -16.94 6.08
CA GLU A 374 -27.10 -15.51 5.91
C GLU A 374 -26.75 -14.94 7.28
N PHE A 375 -25.59 -14.29 7.42
CA PHE A 375 -25.18 -13.75 8.72
C PHE A 375 -25.73 -12.34 8.89
N ASN A 376 -26.55 -12.14 9.92
CA ASN A 376 -27.10 -10.83 10.24
C ASN A 376 -26.12 -10.06 11.14
N PHE A 377 -25.37 -9.12 10.56
CA PHE A 377 -24.39 -8.32 11.30
C PHE A 377 -24.97 -7.42 12.40
N VAL A 378 -26.28 -7.12 12.34
CA VAL A 378 -26.95 -6.33 13.39
C VAL A 378 -27.18 -7.19 14.62
N THR A 379 -27.85 -8.33 14.45
CA THR A 379 -28.18 -9.24 15.55
C THR A 379 -26.98 -10.06 16.00
N GLY A 380 -26.05 -10.36 15.09
CA GLY A 380 -24.90 -11.22 15.33
C GLY A 380 -25.21 -12.71 15.18
N HIS A 381 -26.23 -13.06 14.40
CA HIS A 381 -26.73 -14.44 14.29
C HIS A 381 -26.90 -14.93 12.85
N LYS A 382 -26.74 -16.25 12.64
CA LYS A 382 -27.03 -16.91 11.37
C LYS A 382 -28.53 -17.07 11.15
N GLU A 383 -29.01 -16.74 9.96
CA GLU A 383 -30.40 -16.89 9.54
C GLU A 383 -30.51 -17.85 8.34
N TYR A 384 -31.46 -18.79 8.37
CA TYR A 384 -31.66 -19.81 7.33
C TYR A 384 -32.93 -19.54 6.53
N LYS A 385 -32.99 -18.38 5.86
CA LYS A 385 -34.17 -17.91 5.11
C LYS A 385 -34.15 -18.25 3.62
N GLY A 386 -33.01 -18.72 3.12
CA GLY A 386 -32.78 -19.01 1.71
C GLY A 386 -33.49 -20.28 1.20
N ARG A 387 -33.65 -20.39 -0.13
CA ARG A 387 -34.06 -21.65 -0.76
C ARG A 387 -32.90 -22.65 -0.75
N PRO A 388 -33.18 -23.96 -0.56
CA PRO A 388 -32.15 -24.99 -0.68
C PRO A 388 -31.42 -24.91 -2.01
N LYS A 389 -30.12 -25.12 -1.97
CA LYS A 389 -29.19 -25.15 -3.10
C LYS A 389 -28.68 -26.58 -3.27
N LYS A 390 -28.50 -27.01 -4.51
CA LYS A 390 -27.92 -28.31 -4.86
C LYS A 390 -26.94 -28.07 -5.98
N LEU A 391 -25.72 -28.58 -5.86
CA LEU A 391 -24.69 -28.44 -6.88
C LEU A 391 -24.90 -29.49 -7.98
N LYS A 392 -25.14 -29.04 -9.22
CA LYS A 392 -25.21 -29.89 -10.42
C LYS A 392 -23.87 -29.92 -11.16
N GLU A 393 -23.77 -30.78 -12.17
CA GLU A 393 -22.52 -31.05 -12.91
C GLU A 393 -21.86 -29.81 -13.53
N ASN A 394 -22.64 -28.84 -14.02
CA ASN A 394 -22.14 -27.58 -14.59
C ASN A 394 -22.17 -26.39 -13.60
N GLU A 395 -22.42 -26.66 -12.32
CA GLU A 395 -22.53 -25.64 -11.30
C GLU A 395 -21.23 -25.51 -10.52
N VAL A 396 -20.81 -24.27 -10.28
CA VAL A 396 -19.60 -23.94 -9.52
C VAL A 396 -19.95 -22.99 -8.38
N LEU A 397 -19.31 -23.13 -7.23
CA LEU A 397 -19.46 -22.18 -6.13
C LEU A 397 -18.34 -21.15 -6.23
N VAL A 398 -18.71 -19.88 -6.25
CA VAL A 398 -17.76 -18.75 -6.24
C VAL A 398 -17.73 -18.21 -4.81
N ILE A 399 -16.74 -18.61 -4.04
CA ILE A 399 -16.69 -18.38 -2.60
C ILE A 399 -15.69 -17.27 -2.29
N GLU A 400 -16.15 -16.18 -1.70
CA GLU A 400 -15.29 -15.05 -1.34
C GLU A 400 -15.20 -14.85 0.17
N GLY A 401 -14.00 -14.55 0.65
CA GLY A 401 -13.72 -14.36 2.08
C GLY A 401 -12.24 -14.17 2.34
N ILE A 402 -11.89 -13.51 3.43
CA ILE A 402 -10.47 -13.22 3.75
C ILE A 402 -9.65 -14.50 3.99
N HIS A 403 -10.30 -15.59 4.42
CA HIS A 403 -9.68 -16.90 4.69
C HIS A 403 -9.75 -17.89 3.53
N CYS A 404 -10.26 -17.51 2.35
CA CYS A 404 -10.49 -18.45 1.24
C CYS A 404 -9.22 -19.17 0.73
N LEU A 405 -8.03 -18.62 0.99
CA LEU A 405 -6.76 -19.26 0.65
C LEU A 405 -6.13 -20.01 1.83
N ASN A 406 -6.67 -19.89 3.04
CA ASN A 406 -6.19 -20.63 4.20
C ASN A 406 -6.59 -22.11 4.06
N PRO A 407 -5.63 -23.06 4.02
CA PRO A 407 -5.93 -24.49 3.88
C PRO A 407 -6.90 -25.01 4.94
N GLU A 408 -6.86 -24.48 6.17
CA GLU A 408 -7.72 -24.91 7.27
C GLU A 408 -9.21 -24.60 7.02
N LEU A 409 -9.53 -23.56 6.27
CA LEU A 409 -10.93 -23.24 5.94
C LEU A 409 -11.57 -24.36 5.11
N THR A 410 -10.80 -24.99 4.22
CA THR A 410 -11.31 -25.99 3.25
C THR A 410 -10.68 -27.37 3.43
N ARG A 411 -10.22 -27.69 4.64
CA ARG A 411 -9.44 -28.90 4.96
C ARG A 411 -10.11 -30.23 4.61
N ASN A 412 -11.44 -30.27 4.53
CA ASN A 412 -12.17 -31.49 4.17
C ASN A 412 -12.46 -31.61 2.66
N LEU A 413 -12.16 -30.58 1.87
CA LEU A 413 -12.44 -30.55 0.44
C LEU A 413 -11.20 -30.98 -0.36
N PRO A 414 -11.33 -31.82 -1.40
CA PRO A 414 -10.21 -32.20 -2.26
C PRO A 414 -9.62 -31.00 -3.00
N ASP A 415 -8.29 -30.92 -3.10
CA ASP A 415 -7.61 -29.79 -3.74
C ASP A 415 -7.86 -29.71 -5.26
N GLU A 416 -8.05 -30.85 -5.92
CA GLU A 416 -8.41 -30.94 -7.33
C GLU A 416 -9.75 -30.26 -7.68
N ASN A 417 -10.66 -30.12 -6.71
CA ASN A 417 -11.92 -29.40 -6.89
C ASN A 417 -11.80 -27.88 -6.68
N LYS A 418 -10.62 -27.36 -6.34
CA LYS A 418 -10.41 -25.95 -5.96
C LYS A 418 -9.71 -25.18 -7.09
N PHE A 419 -10.11 -23.92 -7.23
CA PHE A 419 -9.38 -22.92 -8.00
C PHE A 419 -9.24 -21.68 -7.12
N LYS A 420 -7.99 -21.33 -6.78
CA LYS A 420 -7.64 -20.31 -5.79
C LYS A 420 -7.28 -18.98 -6.48
N ILE A 421 -7.97 -17.91 -6.12
CA ILE A 421 -7.76 -16.55 -6.63
C ILE A 421 -7.36 -15.65 -5.47
N TYR A 422 -6.20 -14.99 -5.62
CA TYR A 422 -5.85 -13.86 -4.75
C TYR A 422 -6.14 -12.54 -5.46
N ILE A 423 -6.86 -11.64 -4.80
CA ILE A 423 -7.17 -10.30 -5.33
C ILE A 423 -6.65 -9.21 -4.40
N SER A 424 -5.99 -8.19 -4.95
CA SER A 424 -5.51 -7.04 -4.18
C SER A 424 -5.45 -5.77 -5.03
N ALA A 425 -5.56 -4.62 -4.37
CA ALA A 425 -5.42 -3.31 -5.03
C ALA A 425 -3.94 -2.94 -5.13
N LEU A 426 -3.21 -3.58 -6.04
CA LEU A 426 -1.77 -3.44 -6.22
C LEU A 426 -1.46 -2.17 -7.00
N THR A 427 -1.46 -1.02 -6.30
CA THR A 427 -1.19 0.29 -6.89
C THR A 427 0.14 0.28 -7.66
N GLN A 428 0.03 0.47 -8.98
CA GLN A 428 1.14 0.43 -9.94
C GLN A 428 1.73 1.82 -10.24
N LEU A 429 0.97 2.88 -9.96
CA LEU A 429 1.37 4.26 -10.25
C LEU A 429 2.34 4.80 -9.20
N ASN A 430 3.37 5.50 -9.63
CA ASN A 430 4.27 6.25 -8.76
C ASN A 430 3.95 7.74 -8.75
N ILE A 431 4.28 8.45 -7.66
CA ILE A 431 4.17 9.91 -7.61
C ILE A 431 5.13 10.52 -8.65
N ASP A 432 6.37 10.04 -8.62
CA ASP A 432 7.46 10.33 -9.53
C ASP A 432 8.40 9.11 -9.55
N GLU A 433 9.47 9.11 -10.34
CA GLU A 433 10.35 7.96 -10.53
C GLU A 433 10.97 7.41 -9.24
N HIS A 434 11.09 8.22 -8.19
CA HIS A 434 11.75 7.84 -6.93
C HIS A 434 10.77 7.72 -5.74
N ASN A 435 9.52 8.16 -5.91
CA ASN A 435 8.50 8.19 -4.87
C ASN A 435 7.32 7.28 -5.24
N ARG A 436 7.37 6.04 -4.78
CA ARG A 436 6.29 5.07 -4.98
C ARG A 436 5.05 5.34 -4.13
N ILE A 437 3.89 4.86 -4.60
CA ILE A 437 2.66 4.87 -3.82
C ILE A 437 2.51 3.54 -3.08
N PRO A 438 2.37 3.52 -1.73
CA PRO A 438 2.04 2.30 -1.02
C PRO A 438 0.65 1.77 -1.37
N THR A 439 0.57 0.49 -1.75
CA THR A 439 -0.68 -0.28 -1.84
C THR A 439 -1.56 -0.11 -0.60
N THR A 440 -0.94 0.01 0.58
CA THR A 440 -1.65 0.25 1.85
C THR A 440 -2.39 1.58 1.87
N ASP A 441 -1.85 2.63 1.24
CA ASP A 441 -2.48 3.94 1.18
C ASP A 441 -3.68 3.92 0.24
N GLY A 442 -3.53 3.33 -0.95
CA GLY A 442 -4.64 3.15 -1.90
C GLY A 442 -5.80 2.38 -1.27
N ARG A 443 -5.50 1.31 -0.55
CA ARG A 443 -6.50 0.50 0.16
C ARG A 443 -7.16 1.22 1.34
N LEU A 444 -6.40 2.02 2.10
CA LEU A 444 -6.96 2.85 3.17
C LEU A 444 -7.92 3.91 2.59
N ILE A 445 -7.55 4.56 1.49
CA ILE A 445 -8.40 5.55 0.81
C ILE A 445 -9.70 4.91 0.32
N ARG A 446 -9.61 3.76 -0.38
CA ARG A 446 -10.77 2.96 -0.76
C ARG A 446 -11.66 2.65 0.44
N ARG A 447 -11.06 2.22 1.55
CA ARG A 447 -11.77 1.88 2.79
C ARG A 447 -12.50 3.07 3.40
N ILE A 448 -11.86 4.23 3.50
CA ILE A 448 -12.46 5.46 4.04
C ILE A 448 -13.71 5.84 3.24
N VAL A 449 -13.62 5.81 1.90
CA VAL A 449 -14.76 6.17 1.03
C VAL A 449 -15.92 5.19 1.20
N ARG A 450 -15.64 3.87 1.18
CA ARG A 450 -16.67 2.85 1.36
C ARG A 450 -17.29 2.90 2.75
N ASP A 451 -16.47 2.90 3.81
CA ASP A 451 -16.95 2.81 5.19
C ASP A 451 -17.82 4.04 5.55
N ALA A 452 -17.46 5.24 5.08
CA ALA A 452 -18.27 6.44 5.24
C ALA A 452 -19.61 6.34 4.50
N ARG A 453 -19.60 5.82 3.27
CA ARG A 453 -20.79 5.74 2.42
C ARG A 453 -21.77 4.64 2.82
N THR A 454 -21.28 3.42 3.07
CA THR A 454 -22.15 2.23 3.24
C THR A 454 -22.31 1.80 4.69
N ARG A 455 -21.37 2.16 5.57
CA ARG A 455 -21.35 1.70 6.97
C ARG A 455 -21.57 2.82 8.00
N GLY A 456 -21.72 4.07 7.55
CA GLY A 456 -21.84 5.23 8.44
C GLY A 456 -20.63 5.43 9.37
N THR A 457 -19.48 4.84 9.03
CA THR A 457 -18.27 4.91 9.84
C THR A 457 -17.41 6.08 9.38
N SER A 458 -17.06 7.00 10.29
CA SER A 458 -16.27 8.18 9.93
C SER A 458 -14.83 7.83 9.53
N ALA A 459 -14.18 8.69 8.74
CA ALA A 459 -12.76 8.53 8.40
C ALA A 459 -11.84 8.43 9.62
N LYS A 460 -12.17 9.16 10.71
CA LYS A 460 -11.44 9.06 11.98
C LYS A 460 -11.43 7.63 12.51
N GLU A 461 -12.60 7.02 12.58
CA GLU A 461 -12.76 5.65 13.06
C GLU A 461 -12.06 4.63 12.15
N THR A 462 -12.18 4.79 10.83
CA THR A 462 -11.47 3.94 9.87
C THR A 462 -9.96 4.02 10.01
N ILE A 463 -9.39 5.22 10.16
CA ILE A 463 -7.94 5.42 10.39
C ILE A 463 -7.52 4.77 11.71
N ARG A 464 -8.30 4.97 12.78
CA ARG A 464 -8.03 4.40 14.10
C ARG A 464 -7.96 2.87 14.08
N MET A 465 -8.87 2.21 13.33
CA MET A 465 -8.91 0.75 13.22
C MET A 465 -7.87 0.16 12.25
N TRP A 466 -7.29 0.98 11.38
CA TRP A 466 -6.43 0.50 10.29
C TRP A 466 -5.24 -0.37 10.74
N PRO A 467 -4.51 -0.07 11.84
CA PRO A 467 -3.43 -0.93 12.31
C PRO A 467 -3.89 -2.35 12.68
N SER A 468 -5.06 -2.49 13.30
CA SER A 468 -5.62 -3.80 13.67
C SER A 468 -5.97 -4.63 12.43
N VAL A 469 -6.61 -3.99 11.45
CA VAL A 469 -6.92 -4.61 10.15
C VAL A 469 -5.65 -5.10 9.48
N ARG A 470 -4.60 -4.26 9.44
CA ARG A 470 -3.31 -4.60 8.84
C ARG A 470 -2.66 -5.81 9.53
N LYS A 471 -2.72 -5.87 10.86
CA LYS A 471 -2.26 -7.03 11.62
C LYS A 471 -3.04 -8.29 11.24
N GLY A 472 -4.37 -8.21 11.14
CA GLY A 472 -5.21 -9.32 10.70
C GLY A 472 -4.84 -9.83 9.30
N GLU A 473 -4.56 -8.93 8.35
CA GLU A 473 -4.13 -9.29 6.99
C GLU A 473 -2.76 -9.98 6.97
N GLU A 474 -1.83 -9.50 7.78
CA GLU A 474 -0.48 -10.05 7.90
C GLU A 474 -0.46 -11.45 8.51
N CYS A 475 -1.40 -11.75 9.41
CA CYS A 475 -1.55 -13.07 10.02
C CYS A 475 -2.38 -14.05 9.18
N ASN A 476 -3.43 -13.59 8.52
CA ASN A 476 -4.47 -14.48 7.98
C ASN A 476 -4.54 -14.54 6.45
N ILE A 477 -3.95 -13.57 5.73
CA ILE A 477 -4.14 -13.45 4.28
C ILE A 477 -2.80 -13.54 3.55
N PHE A 478 -1.84 -12.67 3.88
CA PHE A 478 -0.56 -12.62 3.18
C PHE A 478 0.29 -13.88 3.27
N PRO A 479 0.22 -14.71 4.34
CA PRO A 479 0.94 -15.99 4.38
C PRO A 479 0.51 -16.96 3.26
N TYR A 480 -0.73 -16.86 2.77
CA TYR A 480 -1.31 -17.81 1.81
C TYR A 480 -1.42 -17.25 0.39
N GLN A 481 -1.00 -16.00 0.14
CA GLN A 481 -1.26 -15.34 -1.16
C GLN A 481 -0.55 -16.03 -2.34
N GLU A 482 0.66 -16.58 -2.14
CA GLU A 482 1.42 -17.31 -3.17
C GLU A 482 0.90 -18.75 -3.39
N GLU A 483 -0.09 -19.22 -2.63
CA GLU A 483 -0.79 -20.47 -2.90
C GLU A 483 -1.89 -20.34 -3.97
N ALA A 484 -2.15 -19.12 -4.46
CA ALA A 484 -3.17 -18.89 -5.47
C ALA A 484 -2.76 -19.52 -6.82
N ASP A 485 -3.76 -20.00 -7.56
CA ASP A 485 -3.61 -20.38 -8.97
C ASP A 485 -3.44 -19.14 -9.86
N VAL A 486 -4.08 -18.04 -9.48
CA VAL A 486 -3.99 -16.76 -10.18
C VAL A 486 -4.13 -15.59 -9.21
N MET A 487 -3.38 -14.53 -9.49
CA MET A 487 -3.46 -13.25 -8.80
C MET A 487 -4.13 -12.20 -9.69
N PHE A 488 -4.99 -11.38 -9.10
CA PHE A 488 -5.71 -10.32 -9.78
C PHE A 488 -5.43 -8.97 -9.13
N ASN A 489 -4.91 -8.03 -9.92
CA ASN A 489 -4.77 -6.64 -9.49
C ASN A 489 -6.09 -5.89 -9.74
N SER A 490 -6.75 -5.42 -8.69
CA SER A 490 -7.97 -4.61 -8.82
C SER A 490 -7.72 -3.11 -8.87
N ALA A 491 -6.47 -2.65 -8.84
CA ALA A 491 -6.11 -1.24 -8.95
C ALA A 491 -6.32 -0.72 -10.38
N LEU A 492 -6.89 0.47 -10.50
CA LEU A 492 -7.11 1.18 -11.75
C LEU A 492 -6.27 2.45 -11.73
N ILE A 493 -5.54 2.75 -12.81
CA ILE A 493 -4.59 3.89 -12.83
C ILE A 493 -5.28 5.22 -12.47
N TYR A 494 -6.53 5.42 -12.90
CA TYR A 494 -7.28 6.66 -12.67
C TYR A 494 -8.00 6.71 -11.30
N GLU A 495 -7.98 5.65 -10.49
CA GLU A 495 -8.90 5.55 -9.35
C GLU A 495 -8.68 6.62 -8.29
N LEU A 496 -7.43 7.01 -8.02
CA LEU A 496 -7.11 8.01 -7.00
C LEU A 496 -7.62 9.39 -7.41
N ALA A 497 -7.65 9.69 -8.71
CA ALA A 497 -8.26 10.91 -9.25
C ALA A 497 -9.78 10.94 -9.04
N VAL A 498 -10.46 9.79 -9.18
CA VAL A 498 -11.91 9.66 -8.93
C VAL A 498 -12.22 9.67 -7.43
N LEU A 499 -11.41 8.99 -6.61
CA LEU A 499 -11.63 8.86 -5.16
C LEU A 499 -11.36 10.17 -4.42
N LYS A 500 -10.44 11.01 -4.93
CA LYS A 500 -10.03 12.28 -4.33
C LYS A 500 -11.19 13.12 -3.77
N PRO A 501 -12.21 13.54 -4.56
CA PRO A 501 -13.29 14.38 -4.03
C PRO A 501 -14.08 13.72 -2.90
N TYR A 502 -14.22 12.40 -2.91
CA TYR A 502 -14.94 11.66 -1.87
C TYR A 502 -14.14 11.59 -0.57
N VAL A 503 -12.84 11.27 -0.67
CA VAL A 503 -11.99 11.08 0.51
C VAL A 503 -11.60 12.40 1.16
N GLU A 504 -11.34 13.47 0.38
CA GLU A 504 -10.99 14.78 0.93
C GLU A 504 -12.10 15.32 1.84
N ALA A 505 -13.36 15.20 1.43
CA ALA A 505 -14.50 15.60 2.23
C ALA A 505 -14.54 14.89 3.59
N GLN A 506 -14.17 13.61 3.64
CA GLN A 506 -14.12 12.83 4.88
C GLN A 506 -12.92 13.21 5.76
N LEU A 507 -11.74 13.40 5.14
CA LEU A 507 -10.51 13.73 5.87
C LEU A 507 -10.54 15.13 6.47
N PHE A 508 -11.13 16.12 5.79
CA PHE A 508 -11.31 17.47 6.33
C PHE A 508 -12.25 17.51 7.54
N GLY A 509 -13.09 16.49 7.73
CA GLY A 509 -13.95 16.36 8.91
C GLY A 509 -13.22 15.93 10.18
N ILE A 510 -11.93 15.62 10.12
CA ILE A 510 -11.15 15.19 11.30
C ILE A 510 -10.57 16.42 12.01
N GLU A 511 -10.92 16.59 13.29
CA GLU A 511 -10.47 17.67 14.15
C GLU A 511 -8.95 17.62 14.43
N ARG A 512 -8.32 18.77 14.68
CA ARG A 512 -6.85 18.89 14.76
C ARG A 512 -6.26 18.26 16.02
N GLU A 513 -7.08 18.16 17.05
CA GLU A 513 -6.76 17.66 18.38
C GLU A 513 -6.81 16.12 18.43
N CYS A 514 -7.43 15.48 17.42
CA CYS A 514 -7.49 14.02 17.34
C CYS A 514 -6.14 13.42 16.94
N PRO A 515 -5.73 12.28 17.53
CA PRO A 515 -4.51 11.57 17.13
C PRO A 515 -4.45 11.24 15.62
N GLU A 516 -5.60 10.93 15.02
CA GLU A 516 -5.73 10.54 13.61
C GLU A 516 -5.48 11.72 12.64
N TYR A 517 -5.50 12.97 13.13
CA TYR A 517 -5.30 14.16 12.31
C TYR A 517 -3.95 14.17 11.58
N LEU A 518 -2.90 13.61 12.20
CA LEU A 518 -1.58 13.51 11.56
C LEU A 518 -1.63 12.67 10.29
N GLU A 519 -2.35 11.55 10.34
CA GLU A 519 -2.52 10.65 9.19
C GLU A 519 -3.46 11.27 8.15
N ALA A 520 -4.55 11.92 8.59
CA ALA A 520 -5.44 12.66 7.71
C ALA A 520 -4.70 13.76 6.92
N LYS A 521 -3.87 14.55 7.61
CA LYS A 521 -3.02 15.57 6.99
C LYS A 521 -2.02 14.96 5.99
N ARG A 522 -1.46 13.79 6.31
CA ARG A 522 -0.56 13.06 5.41
C ARG A 522 -1.28 12.63 4.14
N LEU A 523 -2.47 12.04 4.26
CA LEU A 523 -3.29 11.62 3.13
C LEU A 523 -3.76 12.81 2.29
N LEU A 524 -4.19 13.92 2.90
CA LEU A 524 -4.56 15.14 2.16
C LEU A 524 -3.39 15.68 1.33
N LYS A 525 -2.19 15.77 1.91
CA LYS A 525 -1.01 16.23 1.15
C LYS A 525 -0.55 15.22 0.09
N PHE A 526 -0.87 13.94 0.25
CA PHE A 526 -0.69 12.92 -0.80
C PHE A 526 -1.70 13.09 -1.94
N LEU A 527 -2.98 13.30 -1.63
CA LEU A 527 -4.02 13.54 -2.64
C LEU A 527 -3.82 14.83 -3.43
N ASP A 528 -3.09 15.80 -2.86
CA ASP A 528 -2.69 17.05 -3.52
C ASP A 528 -1.84 16.85 -4.80
N TYR A 529 -1.23 15.67 -5.01
CA TYR A 529 -0.57 15.35 -6.29
C TYR A 529 -1.54 15.07 -7.44
N PHE A 530 -2.79 14.72 -7.16
CA PHE A 530 -3.73 14.25 -8.18
C PHE A 530 -4.67 15.37 -8.63
N VAL A 531 -4.92 15.46 -9.93
CA VAL A 531 -6.08 16.22 -10.45
C VAL A 531 -7.32 15.36 -10.25
N GLY A 532 -8.34 15.90 -9.58
CA GLY A 532 -9.59 15.18 -9.32
C GLY A 532 -10.50 15.15 -10.55
N ILE A 533 -11.17 14.02 -10.77
CA ILE A 533 -12.18 13.84 -11.82
C ILE A 533 -13.49 13.31 -11.22
N GLY A 534 -14.61 13.51 -11.92
CA GLY A 534 -15.91 12.98 -11.51
C GLY A 534 -16.04 11.47 -11.77
N SER A 535 -17.18 10.91 -11.38
CA SER A 535 -17.47 9.46 -11.49
C SER A 535 -18.44 9.09 -12.61
N GLU A 536 -18.90 10.08 -13.38
CA GLU A 536 -19.84 9.95 -14.48
C GLU A 536 -19.39 8.96 -15.55
N ASN A 537 -18.08 8.93 -15.86
CA ASN A 537 -17.53 8.09 -16.92
C ASN A 537 -17.08 6.71 -16.42
N VAL A 538 -17.15 6.45 -15.11
CA VAL A 538 -16.83 5.13 -14.54
C VAL A 538 -17.95 4.14 -14.90
N PRO A 539 -17.69 3.00 -15.54
CA PRO A 539 -18.74 2.05 -15.89
C PRO A 539 -19.51 1.52 -14.66
N ALA A 540 -20.78 1.16 -14.84
CA ALA A 540 -21.62 0.63 -13.75
C ALA A 540 -21.15 -0.75 -13.25
N ASN A 541 -20.40 -1.50 -14.06
CA ASN A 541 -19.79 -2.78 -13.69
C ASN A 541 -18.34 -2.64 -13.21
N SER A 542 -17.78 -1.43 -13.09
CA SER A 542 -16.42 -1.20 -12.59
C SER A 542 -16.26 -1.69 -11.14
N LEU A 543 -15.09 -2.23 -10.82
CA LEU A 543 -14.74 -2.59 -9.42
C LEU A 543 -14.71 -1.35 -8.50
N LEU A 544 -14.47 -0.17 -9.06
CA LEU A 544 -14.43 1.09 -8.31
C LEU A 544 -15.82 1.47 -7.77
N ARG A 545 -16.91 0.99 -8.40
CA ARG A 545 -18.29 1.26 -7.99
C ARG A 545 -18.64 0.68 -6.61
N GLU A 546 -17.86 -0.28 -6.11
CA GLU A 546 -17.93 -0.76 -4.72
C GLU A 546 -17.74 0.40 -3.72
N PHE A 547 -16.83 1.33 -4.03
CA PHE A 547 -16.46 2.41 -3.14
C PHE A 547 -17.33 3.64 -3.38
N ILE A 548 -17.40 4.10 -4.64
CA ILE A 548 -18.04 5.40 -4.98
C ILE A 548 -19.55 5.30 -5.26
N GLY A 549 -20.10 4.09 -5.42
CA GLY A 549 -21.51 3.86 -5.73
C GLY A 549 -21.89 4.01 -7.19
N GLY A 550 -23.16 3.74 -7.50
CA GLY A 550 -23.67 3.69 -8.88
C GLY A 550 -23.35 2.38 -9.61
N GLY A 551 -23.07 1.32 -8.87
CA GLY A 551 -22.79 -0.01 -9.43
C GLY A 551 -24.05 -0.77 -9.83
N CYS A 552 -23.91 -1.73 -10.76
CA CYS A 552 -24.99 -2.64 -11.17
C CYS A 552 -25.16 -3.87 -10.26
N PHE A 553 -24.22 -4.09 -9.33
CA PHE A 553 -24.29 -5.15 -8.33
C PHE A 553 -24.75 -4.59 -6.99
N HIS A 554 -25.57 -5.35 -6.27
CA HIS A 554 -25.96 -5.05 -4.89
C HIS A 554 -24.86 -5.54 -3.95
N VAL A 555 -23.93 -4.64 -3.62
CA VAL A 555 -22.73 -4.88 -2.79
C VAL A 555 -22.77 -4.05 -1.53
#